data_AF-A0AAP0NXS5-F1
#
_entry.id   AF-A0AAP0NXS5-F1
#
_cell.length_a   1.000
_cell.length_b   1.000
_cell.length_c   1.000
_cell.angle_alpha   90.00
_cell.angle_beta   90.00
_cell.angle_gamma   90.00
#
_symmetry.space_group_name_H-M   'P 1'
#
loop_
_entity.id
_entity.type
_entity.pdbx_description
1 polymer ?
#
loop_
_entity_poly.entity_id
_entity_poly.type
_entity_poly.pdbx_seq_one_letter_code
_entity_poly.pdbx_strand_id
1 'polypeptide(L)'
;MYEKGLVRAVGVSNYGPKQLLKIYDYLKSRGVPLSSAQVQFSLLSYGNDQMEIKEICDTLGITLIAYSPLGLGMLTGKYTPSNLPSGPRGLLFRQILPKLDPLVSTLKKLLKRGARLHHR
;
A
#
# COMPACT_ATOMS: atom_id res chain seq x y z
N MET A 1 7.07 1.74 -27.20
CA MET A 1 5.68 2.07 -26.83
C MET A 1 5.51 3.58 -26.67
N TYR A 2 6.24 4.21 -25.74
CA TYR A 2 6.17 5.66 -25.53
C TYR A 2 6.57 6.48 -26.78
N GLU A 3 7.74 6.22 -27.37
CA GLU A 3 8.20 6.89 -28.61
C GLU A 3 7.28 6.68 -29.81
N LYS A 4 6.51 5.57 -29.81
CA LYS A 4 5.51 5.26 -30.84
C LYS A 4 4.15 5.94 -30.56
N GLY A 5 4.03 6.74 -29.49
CA GLY A 5 2.78 7.39 -29.08
C GLY A 5 1.70 6.44 -28.53
N LEU A 6 2.03 5.17 -28.26
CA LEU A 6 1.05 4.16 -27.84
C LEU A 6 0.69 4.24 -26.35
N VAL A 7 1.53 4.90 -25.55
CA VAL A 7 1.32 5.12 -24.12
C VAL A 7 1.80 6.53 -23.76
N ARG A 8 1.18 7.12 -22.73
CA ARG A 8 1.50 8.48 -22.27
C ARG A 8 2.62 8.55 -21.22
N ALA A 9 2.92 7.44 -20.56
CA ALA A 9 3.91 7.38 -19.48
C ALA A 9 4.25 5.93 -19.11
N VAL A 10 5.22 5.78 -18.20
CA VAL A 10 5.60 4.51 -17.57
C VAL A 10 5.14 4.52 -16.11
N GLY A 11 4.72 3.35 -15.61
CA GLY A 11 4.54 3.09 -14.19
C GLY A 11 5.32 1.84 -13.78
N VAL A 12 5.73 1.77 -12.51
CA VAL A 12 6.46 0.62 -11.96
C VAL A 12 5.69 0.00 -10.80
N SER A 13 5.99 -1.26 -10.49
CA SER A 13 5.41 -1.94 -9.33
C SER A 13 6.48 -2.71 -8.55
N ASN A 14 6.41 -2.63 -7.22
CA ASN A 14 7.32 -3.33 -6.30
C ASN A 14 8.81 -2.97 -6.46
N TYR A 15 9.09 -1.71 -6.82
CA TYR A 15 10.45 -1.19 -6.83
C TYR A 15 10.79 -0.64 -5.44
N GLY A 16 11.95 -1.05 -4.90
CA GLY A 16 12.51 -0.44 -3.70
C GLY A 16 13.03 0.99 -3.95
N PRO A 17 13.38 1.75 -2.90
CA PRO A 17 13.78 3.16 -3.02
C PRO A 17 14.91 3.38 -4.04
N LYS A 18 15.99 2.60 -3.94
CA LYS A 18 17.15 2.68 -4.85
C LYS A 18 16.79 2.36 -6.30
N GLN A 19 15.89 1.38 -6.51
CA GLN A 19 15.45 1.02 -7.86
C GLN A 19 14.56 2.11 -8.45
N LEU A 20 13.71 2.72 -7.63
CA LEU A 20 12.82 3.80 -8.05
C LEU A 20 13.59 5.05 -8.50
N LEU A 21 14.62 5.45 -7.75
CA LEU A 21 15.51 6.55 -8.17
C LEU A 21 16.24 6.23 -9.47
N LYS A 22 16.83 5.02 -9.57
CA LYS A 22 17.57 4.61 -10.76
C LYS A 22 16.71 4.61 -12.02
N ILE A 23 15.48 4.09 -11.94
CA ILE A 23 14.58 4.07 -13.11
C ILE A 23 14.04 5.46 -13.44
N TYR A 24 13.82 6.31 -12.43
CA TYR A 24 13.45 7.70 -12.65
C TYR A 24 14.54 8.44 -13.44
N ASP A 25 15.80 8.36 -13.01
CA ASP A 25 16.91 9.03 -13.71
C ASP A 25 17.07 8.53 -15.14
N TYR A 26 16.97 7.21 -15.33
CA TYR A 26 17.00 6.61 -16.66
C TYR A 26 15.88 7.14 -17.57
N LEU A 27 14.63 7.13 -17.11
CA LEU A 27 13.50 7.60 -17.91
C LEU A 27 13.55 9.11 -18.15
N LYS A 28 13.98 9.89 -17.16
CA LYS A 28 14.18 11.33 -17.27
C LYS A 28 15.21 11.68 -18.35
N SER A 29 16.34 10.97 -18.42
CA SER A 29 17.35 11.17 -19.47
C SER A 29 16.85 10.89 -20.89
N ARG A 30 15.74 10.14 -21.02
CA ARG A 30 15.07 9.84 -22.29
C ARG A 30 13.83 10.70 -22.57
N GLY A 31 13.51 11.65 -21.68
CA GLY A 31 12.29 12.45 -21.79
C GLY A 31 11.00 11.63 -21.62
N VAL A 32 11.08 10.48 -20.94
CA VAL A 32 9.94 9.59 -20.69
C VAL A 32 9.42 9.83 -19.26
N PRO A 33 8.13 10.19 -19.07
CA PRO A 33 7.56 10.36 -17.74
C PRO A 33 7.45 9.03 -16.99
N LEU A 34 7.95 9.01 -15.76
CA LEU A 34 7.59 8.01 -14.76
C LEU A 34 6.42 8.55 -13.94
N SER A 35 5.20 8.08 -14.20
CA SER A 35 3.99 8.67 -13.63
C SER A 35 3.50 7.99 -12.37
N SER A 36 3.81 6.70 -12.16
CA SER A 36 3.32 5.99 -10.98
C SER A 36 4.26 4.92 -10.45
N ALA A 37 4.17 4.71 -9.14
CA ALA A 37 4.81 3.62 -8.42
C ALA A 37 3.75 2.88 -7.59
N GLN A 38 3.50 1.62 -7.92
CA GLN A 38 2.53 0.78 -7.22
C GLN A 38 3.24 -0.16 -6.23
N VAL A 39 2.98 0.02 -4.94
CA VAL A 39 3.67 -0.72 -3.86
C VAL A 39 2.70 -1.20 -2.79
N GLN A 40 3.10 -2.25 -2.05
CA GLN A 40 2.33 -2.68 -0.89
C GLN A 40 2.44 -1.60 0.17
N PHE A 41 1.31 -1.01 0.53
CA PHE A 41 1.26 0.06 1.51
C PHE A 41 -0.03 -0.08 2.31
N SER A 42 0.10 -0.37 3.59
CA SER A 42 -1.02 -0.51 4.52
C SER A 42 -0.54 -0.33 5.95
N LEU A 43 -1.44 -0.29 6.93
CA LEU A 43 -1.04 -0.32 8.34
C LEU A 43 -0.28 -1.60 8.75
N LEU A 44 -0.30 -2.65 7.91
CA LEU A 44 0.50 -3.87 8.09
C LEU A 44 1.87 -3.82 7.41
N SER A 45 2.03 -2.92 6.45
CA SER A 45 3.17 -2.82 5.55
C SER A 45 3.52 -1.35 5.45
N TYR A 46 4.05 -0.84 6.56
CA TYR A 46 4.46 0.53 6.78
C TYR A 46 5.84 0.50 7.46
N GLY A 47 6.89 0.39 6.64
CA GLY A 47 8.28 0.36 7.09
C GLY A 47 9.09 1.49 6.48
N ASN A 48 10.39 1.51 6.80
CA ASN A 48 11.34 2.53 6.31
C ASN A 48 11.31 2.63 4.77
N ASP A 49 11.34 1.50 4.08
CA ASP A 49 11.30 1.47 2.61
C ASP A 49 10.03 2.09 2.05
N GLN A 50 8.85 1.80 2.63
CA GLN A 50 7.59 2.40 2.17
C GLN A 50 7.57 3.91 2.37
N MET A 51 8.14 4.39 3.49
CA MET A 51 8.24 5.82 3.76
C MET A 51 9.22 6.51 2.83
N GLU A 52 10.37 5.90 2.57
CA GLU A 52 11.35 6.43 1.62
C GLU A 52 10.76 6.45 0.19
N ILE A 53 10.06 5.39 -0.23
CA ILE A 53 9.36 5.36 -1.51
C ILE A 53 8.31 6.47 -1.58
N LYS A 54 7.54 6.70 -0.51
CA LYS A 54 6.55 7.78 -0.46
C LYS A 54 7.22 9.15 -0.61
N GLU A 55 8.28 9.40 0.13
CA GLU A 55 9.03 10.66 0.08
C GLU A 55 9.62 10.91 -1.32
N ILE A 56 10.20 9.87 -1.94
CA ILE A 56 10.69 9.93 -3.32
C ILE A 56 9.54 10.26 -4.27
N CYS A 57 8.38 9.60 -4.12
CA CYS A 57 7.22 9.84 -4.97
C CYS A 57 6.72 11.29 -4.85
N ASP A 58 6.57 11.78 -3.62
CA ASP A 58 6.13 13.14 -3.34
C ASP A 58 7.12 14.18 -3.90
N THR A 59 8.43 13.96 -3.71
CA THR A 59 9.50 14.85 -4.18
C THR A 59 9.59 14.90 -5.71
N LEU A 60 9.41 13.77 -6.39
CA LEU A 60 9.61 13.66 -7.83
C LEU A 60 8.31 13.78 -8.64
N GLY A 61 7.17 14.02 -7.98
CA GLY A 61 5.87 14.12 -8.63
C GLY A 61 5.37 12.80 -9.22
N ILE A 62 5.77 11.66 -8.64
CA ILE A 62 5.32 10.32 -9.04
C ILE A 62 4.09 9.97 -8.21
N THR A 63 3.02 9.49 -8.84
CA THR A 63 1.82 9.06 -8.11
C THR A 63 2.06 7.71 -7.43
N LEU A 64 2.07 7.69 -6.10
CA LEU A 64 2.10 6.45 -5.33
C LEU A 64 0.72 5.79 -5.32
N ILE A 65 0.66 4.53 -5.75
CA ILE A 65 -0.56 3.72 -5.74
C ILE A 65 -0.39 2.60 -4.72
N ALA A 66 -1.08 2.72 -3.59
CA ALA A 66 -1.10 1.69 -2.56
C ALA A 66 -1.96 0.50 -3.00
N TYR A 67 -1.35 -0.68 -3.16
CA TYR A 67 -2.12 -1.92 -3.28
C TYR A 67 -2.23 -2.64 -1.94
N SER A 68 -3.27 -3.47 -1.82
CA SER A 68 -3.62 -4.16 -0.57
C SER A 68 -3.74 -3.23 0.65
N PRO A 69 -4.37 -2.05 0.56
CA PRO A 69 -4.45 -1.10 1.68
C PRO A 69 -5.19 -1.68 2.90
N LEU A 70 -6.07 -2.66 2.69
CA LEU A 70 -6.80 -3.37 3.74
C LEU A 70 -6.12 -4.68 4.20
N GLY A 71 -4.88 -4.94 3.76
CA GLY A 71 -4.10 -6.10 4.19
C GLY A 71 -4.81 -7.43 3.91
N LEU A 72 -5.20 -7.67 2.64
CA LEU A 72 -6.02 -8.84 2.24
C LEU A 72 -7.39 -8.92 2.95
N GLY A 73 -7.86 -7.81 3.51
CA GLY A 73 -9.09 -7.70 4.29
C GLY A 73 -8.91 -7.90 5.80
N MET A 74 -7.71 -8.20 6.30
CA MET A 74 -7.45 -8.33 7.73
C MET A 74 -7.76 -7.05 8.50
N LEU A 75 -7.48 -5.88 7.92
CA LEU A 75 -7.74 -4.59 8.55
C LEU A 75 -9.23 -4.19 8.59
N THR A 76 -10.12 -4.96 7.96
CA THR A 76 -11.58 -4.74 8.06
C THR A 76 -12.15 -5.17 9.41
N GLY A 77 -11.42 -6.01 10.15
CA GLY A 77 -11.88 -6.58 11.43
C GLY A 77 -12.95 -7.67 11.30
N LYS A 78 -13.27 -8.13 10.07
CA LYS A 78 -14.24 -9.21 9.82
C LYS A 78 -13.72 -10.61 10.14
N TYR A 79 -12.40 -10.79 10.10
CA TYR A 79 -11.76 -12.07 10.39
C TYR A 79 -11.34 -12.14 11.85
N THR A 80 -11.54 -13.31 12.45
CA THR A 80 -11.17 -13.63 13.84
C THR A 80 -10.53 -15.02 13.87
N PRO A 81 -9.91 -15.44 14.99
CA PRO A 81 -9.43 -16.82 15.12
C PRO A 81 -10.52 -17.89 14.87
N SER A 82 -11.78 -17.55 15.15
CA SER A 82 -12.97 -18.39 14.89
C SER A 82 -13.61 -18.18 13.51
N ASN A 83 -13.23 -17.14 12.76
CA ASN A 83 -13.77 -16.81 11.44
C ASN A 83 -12.63 -16.47 10.47
N LEU A 84 -12.06 -17.52 9.87
CA LEU A 84 -10.92 -17.43 8.95
C LEU A 84 -11.38 -17.53 7.49
N PRO A 85 -10.63 -16.94 6.53
CA PRO A 85 -10.90 -17.16 5.12
C PRO A 85 -10.63 -18.61 4.73
N SER A 86 -11.34 -19.11 3.73
CA SER A 86 -11.10 -20.44 3.14
C SER A 86 -9.78 -20.48 2.34
N GLY A 87 -9.27 -21.71 2.16
CA GLY A 87 -8.07 -21.98 1.38
C GLY A 87 -6.76 -21.56 2.06
N PRO A 88 -5.68 -21.34 1.29
CA PRO A 88 -4.32 -21.16 1.83
C PRO A 88 -4.19 -19.90 2.71
N ARG A 89 -5.07 -18.91 2.52
CA ARG A 89 -5.11 -17.71 3.35
C ARG A 89 -5.46 -18.01 4.82
N GLY A 90 -6.23 -19.06 5.09
CA GLY A 90 -6.60 -19.42 6.46
C GLY A 90 -5.38 -19.73 7.34
N LEU A 91 -4.37 -20.42 6.78
CA LEU A 91 -3.11 -20.73 7.46
C LEU A 91 -2.32 -19.46 7.79
N LEU A 92 -2.17 -18.57 6.81
CA LEU A 92 -1.51 -17.27 6.99
C LEU A 92 -2.21 -16.44 8.07
N PHE A 93 -3.54 -16.39 8.05
CA PHE A 93 -4.33 -15.57 8.96
C PHE A 93 -4.26 -16.09 10.40
N ARG A 94 -4.17 -17.40 10.62
CA ARG A 94 -3.94 -17.96 11.96
C ARG A 94 -2.65 -17.46 12.61
N GLN A 95 -1.61 -17.22 11.82
CA GLN A 95 -0.33 -16.74 12.31
C GLN A 95 -0.31 -15.23 12.53
N ILE A 96 -1.00 -14.47 11.67
CA ILE A 96 -0.95 -13.00 11.68
C ILE A 96 -2.02 -12.38 12.59
N LEU A 97 -3.26 -12.89 12.59
CA LEU A 97 -4.38 -12.26 13.31
C LEU A 97 -4.14 -12.06 14.81
N PRO A 98 -3.53 -13.00 15.57
CA PRO A 98 -3.27 -12.77 16.99
C PRO A 98 -2.37 -11.56 17.25
N LYS A 99 -1.37 -11.33 16.39
CA LYS A 99 -0.46 -10.18 16.47
C LYS A 99 -1.16 -8.88 16.06
N LEU A 100 -2.21 -8.99 15.26
CA LEU A 100 -2.94 -7.86 14.69
C LEU A 100 -4.08 -7.35 15.59
N ASP A 101 -4.51 -8.15 16.57
CA ASP A 101 -5.65 -7.83 17.42
C ASP A 101 -5.57 -6.43 18.09
N PRO A 102 -4.42 -5.99 18.65
CA PRO A 102 -4.34 -4.66 19.26
C PRO A 102 -4.60 -3.52 18.27
N LEU A 103 -4.11 -3.64 17.03
CA LEU A 103 -4.31 -2.66 15.97
C LEU A 103 -5.77 -2.63 15.52
N VAL A 104 -6.36 -3.80 15.21
CA VAL A 104 -7.77 -3.89 14.80
C VAL A 104 -8.70 -3.39 15.91
N SER A 105 -8.41 -3.71 17.17
CA SER A 105 -9.14 -3.21 18.33
C SER A 105 -9.05 -1.68 18.45
N THR A 106 -7.90 -1.09 18.15
CA THR A 106 -7.71 0.36 18.13
C THR A 106 -8.53 1.01 17.02
N LEU A 107 -8.49 0.46 15.80
CA LEU A 107 -9.30 0.93 14.67
C LEU A 107 -10.80 0.89 15.02
N LYS A 108 -11.29 -0.21 15.62
CA LYS A 108 -12.68 -0.34 16.10
C LYS A 108 -13.05 0.74 17.14
N LYS A 109 -12.14 1.06 18.06
CA LYS A 109 -12.37 2.13 19.06
C LYS A 109 -12.46 3.51 18.40
N LEU A 110 -11.60 3.81 17.42
CA LEU A 110 -11.62 5.07 16.68
C LEU A 110 -12.92 5.24 15.89
N LEU A 111 -13.39 4.19 15.22
CA LEU A 111 -14.67 4.19 14.51
C LEU A 111 -15.86 4.53 15.45
N LYS A 112 -15.90 3.92 16.64
CA LYS A 112 -16.94 4.22 17.65
C LYS A 112 -16.87 5.63 18.22
N ARG A 113 -15.71 6.30 18.16
CA ARG A 113 -15.55 7.70 18.57
C ARG A 113 -16.00 8.64 17.45
N GLY A 114 -15.57 8.39 16.21
CA GLY A 114 -15.98 9.17 15.04
C GLY A 114 -17.50 9.14 14.80
N ALA A 115 -18.13 7.97 14.92
CA ALA A 115 -19.59 7.86 14.80
C ALA A 115 -20.35 8.68 15.86
N ARG A 116 -19.81 8.81 17.07
CA ARG A 116 -20.41 9.66 18.13
C ARG A 116 -20.27 11.15 17.87
N LEU A 117 -19.28 11.56 17.07
CA LEU A 117 -19.06 12.97 16.71
C LEU A 117 -19.97 13.42 15.55
N HIS A 118 -20.41 12.51 14.68
CA HIS A 118 -21.31 12.82 13.56
C HIS A 118 -22.82 12.69 13.89
N HIS A 119 -23.16 12.23 15.10
CA HIS A 119 -24.54 12.18 15.60
C HIS A 119 -24.86 13.31 16.60
N ARG A 120 -24.08 14.39 16.58
CA ARG A 120 -24.36 15.68 17.23
C ARG A 120 -24.37 16.76 16.16
#